data_AF-A0A1G2X8W7-F1
#
_entry.id   AF-A0A1G2X8W7-F1
#
_cell.length_a   1.000
_cell.length_b   1.000
_cell.length_c   1.000
_cell.angle_alpha   90.00
_cell.angle_beta   90.00
_cell.angle_gamma   90.00
#
_symmetry.space_group_name_H-M   'P 1'
#
loop_
_entity.id
_entity.type
_entity.pdbx_description
1 polymer ?
#
loop_
_entity_poly.entity_id
_entity_poly.type
_entity_poly.pdbx_seq_one_letter_code
_entity_poly.pdbx_strand_id
1 'polypeptide(L)'
;MKSTAFKKEGEEFTIWFLEGILEKNPNYVDCLMYLGNAYTAHGMYEKGLQIDQRLCSLRPKDPILYYNLACSHALLKNIDAAFDALEKAILLGYNDIHHLERDKDLTYLREDVRYRKLVEKIKQH
;
A
#
# COMPACT_ATOMS: atom_id res chain seq x y z
N MET A 1 -10.72 -41.08 -10.49
CA MET A 1 -10.71 -39.68 -10.03
C MET A 1 -9.54 -38.97 -10.68
N LYS A 2 -9.79 -38.04 -11.60
CA LYS A 2 -8.72 -37.13 -12.06
C LYS A 2 -8.58 -36.07 -10.97
N SER A 3 -7.53 -36.17 -10.16
CA SER A 3 -7.07 -35.06 -9.35
C SER A 3 -6.82 -33.90 -10.30
N THR A 4 -7.66 -32.86 -10.25
CA THR A 4 -7.38 -31.61 -10.95
C THR A 4 -6.06 -31.08 -10.40
N ALA A 5 -5.01 -31.16 -11.21
CA ALA A 5 -3.69 -30.68 -10.86
C ALA A 5 -3.81 -29.21 -10.45
N PHE A 6 -3.30 -28.88 -9.27
CA PHE A 6 -3.18 -27.50 -8.82
C PHE A 6 -2.39 -26.72 -9.87
N LYS A 7 -3.00 -25.69 -10.46
CA LYS A 7 -2.38 -24.88 -11.50
C LYS A 7 -2.58 -23.40 -11.17
N LYS A 8 -1.85 -22.95 -10.15
CA LYS A 8 -1.57 -21.52 -9.97
C LYS A 8 -0.22 -21.26 -10.63
N GLU A 9 -0.19 -20.37 -11.60
CA GLU A 9 1.01 -19.99 -12.34
C GLU A 9 1.22 -18.48 -12.20
N GLY A 10 2.46 -18.03 -12.39
CA GLY A 10 2.80 -16.61 -12.31
C GLY A 10 2.40 -16.00 -10.97
N GLU A 11 1.68 -14.89 -11.03
CA GLU A 11 1.40 -14.09 -9.84
C GLU A 11 0.26 -14.65 -8.96
N GLU A 12 -0.64 -15.47 -9.51
CA GLU A 12 -1.62 -16.22 -8.71
C GLU A 12 -0.93 -17.23 -7.77
N PHE A 13 0.18 -17.82 -8.22
CA PHE A 13 1.03 -18.67 -7.38
C PHE A 13 1.68 -17.85 -6.28
N THR A 14 2.24 -16.69 -6.61
CA THR A 14 2.88 -15.79 -5.63
C THR A 14 1.91 -15.40 -4.52
N ILE A 15 0.71 -14.93 -4.87
CA ILE A 15 -0.31 -14.55 -3.89
C ILE A 15 -0.66 -15.73 -2.99
N TRP A 16 -0.94 -16.90 -3.57
CA TRP A 16 -1.26 -18.10 -2.81
C TRP A 16 -0.13 -18.55 -1.88
N PHE A 17 1.11 -18.50 -2.36
CA PHE A 17 2.28 -18.91 -1.60
C PHE A 17 2.49 -17.99 -0.40
N LEU A 18 2.36 -16.68 -0.60
CA LEU A 18 2.45 -15.67 0.45
C LEU A 18 1.29 -15.81 1.46
N GLU A 19 0.06 -16.03 1.00
CA GLU A 19 -1.09 -16.33 1.88
C GLU A 19 -0.80 -17.55 2.77
N GLY A 20 -0.28 -18.64 2.18
CA GLY A 20 0.08 -19.86 2.92
C GLY A 20 1.18 -19.66 3.96
N ILE A 21 2.16 -18.78 3.70
CA ILE A 21 3.16 -18.40 4.70
C ILE A 21 2.48 -17.67 5.87
N LEU A 22 1.57 -16.74 5.58
CA LEU A 22 0.89 -15.95 6.60
C LEU A 22 -0.14 -16.75 7.42
N GLU A 23 -0.65 -17.86 6.89
CA GLU A 23 -1.43 -18.81 7.71
C GLU A 23 -0.61 -19.37 8.88
N LYS A 24 0.72 -19.54 8.70
CA LYS A 24 1.63 -20.07 9.74
C LYS A 24 2.29 -18.97 10.54
N ASN A 25 2.59 -17.84 9.92
CA ASN A 25 3.18 -16.68 10.58
C ASN A 25 2.42 -15.41 10.21
N PRO A 26 1.29 -15.12 10.88
CA PRO A 26 0.39 -14.05 10.47
C PRO A 26 1.02 -12.67 10.48
N ASN A 27 1.97 -12.42 11.39
CA ASN A 27 2.58 -11.10 11.56
C ASN A 27 3.96 -11.00 10.90
N TYR A 28 4.27 -11.87 9.94
CA TYR A 28 5.52 -11.77 9.18
C TYR A 28 5.50 -10.54 8.27
N VAL A 29 6.06 -9.44 8.77
CA VAL A 29 5.95 -8.12 8.14
C VAL A 29 6.42 -8.09 6.70
N ASP A 30 7.58 -8.67 6.39
CA ASP A 30 8.11 -8.62 5.03
C ASP A 30 7.21 -9.40 4.06
N CYS A 31 6.66 -10.54 4.50
CA CYS A 31 5.68 -11.30 3.72
C CYS A 31 4.36 -10.53 3.52
N LEU A 32 3.90 -9.80 4.54
CA LEU A 32 2.75 -8.90 4.41
C LEU A 32 3.04 -7.81 3.38
N MET A 33 4.21 -7.17 3.40
CA MET A 33 4.59 -6.16 2.40
C MET A 33 4.57 -6.72 0.98
N TYR A 34 5.15 -7.91 0.76
CA TYR A 34 5.10 -8.57 -0.56
C TYR A 34 3.66 -8.90 -0.98
N LEU A 35 2.82 -9.37 -0.06
CA LEU A 35 1.43 -9.71 -0.36
C LEU A 35 0.59 -8.47 -0.69
N GLY A 36 0.75 -7.37 0.07
CA GLY A 36 0.07 -6.11 -0.18
C GLY A 36 0.39 -5.57 -1.58
N ASN A 37 1.68 -5.52 -1.92
CA ASN A 37 2.15 -5.11 -3.25
C ASN A 37 1.59 -6.03 -4.36
N ALA A 38 1.59 -7.35 -4.14
CA ALA A 38 1.03 -8.30 -5.09
C ALA A 38 -0.47 -8.06 -5.30
N TYR A 39 -1.26 -7.88 -4.24
CA TYR A 39 -2.68 -7.57 -4.37
C TYR A 39 -2.92 -6.27 -5.16
N THR A 40 -2.19 -5.21 -4.83
CA THR A 40 -2.32 -3.91 -5.52
C THR A 40 -1.95 -4.01 -7.00
N ALA A 41 -0.85 -4.68 -7.34
CA ALA A 41 -0.44 -4.88 -8.74
C ALA A 41 -1.50 -5.61 -9.59
N HIS A 42 -2.41 -6.37 -8.97
CA HIS A 42 -3.47 -7.15 -9.62
C HIS A 42 -4.85 -6.47 -9.58
N GLY A 43 -4.91 -5.23 -9.14
CA GLY A 43 -6.20 -4.54 -8.98
C GLY A 43 -7.03 -5.04 -7.80
N MET A 44 -6.47 -5.85 -6.91
CA MET A 44 -7.16 -6.33 -5.69
C MET A 44 -7.01 -5.31 -4.56
N TYR A 45 -7.36 -4.05 -4.84
CA TYR A 45 -7.03 -2.91 -3.99
C TYR A 45 -7.63 -3.00 -2.59
N GLU A 46 -8.83 -3.55 -2.42
CA GLU A 46 -9.44 -3.76 -1.10
C GLU A 46 -8.64 -4.72 -0.24
N LYS A 47 -8.04 -5.76 -0.84
CA LYS A 47 -7.16 -6.67 -0.11
C LYS A 47 -5.82 -6.01 0.21
N GLY A 48 -5.25 -5.25 -0.73
CA GLY A 48 -4.05 -4.44 -0.51
C GLY A 48 -4.23 -3.48 0.68
N LEU A 49 -5.35 -2.76 0.72
CA LEU A 49 -5.71 -1.86 1.82
C LEU A 49 -5.75 -2.58 3.18
N GLN A 50 -6.36 -3.76 3.26
CA GLN A 50 -6.41 -4.53 4.51
C GLN A 50 -5.00 -4.90 5.01
N ILE A 51 -4.10 -5.24 4.09
CA ILE A 51 -2.71 -5.56 4.41
C ILE A 51 -1.97 -4.29 4.89
N ASP A 52 -2.11 -3.16 4.21
CA ASP A 52 -1.46 -1.91 4.61
C ASP A 52 -1.94 -1.39 5.96
N GLN A 53 -3.23 -1.50 6.26
CA GLN A 53 -3.79 -1.17 7.58
C GLN A 53 -3.18 -2.05 8.68
N ARG A 54 -3.02 -3.35 8.40
CA ARG A 54 -2.37 -4.28 9.32
C ARG A 54 -0.90 -3.95 9.51
N LEU A 55 -0.17 -3.66 8.42
CA LEU A 55 1.23 -3.25 8.45
C LEU A 55 1.43 -1.99 9.30
N CYS A 56 0.59 -0.97 9.11
CA CYS A 56 0.59 0.25 9.93
C CYS A 56 0.28 -0.04 11.41
N SER A 57 -0.54 -1.05 11.71
CA SER A 57 -0.79 -1.46 13.09
C SER A 57 0.41 -2.16 13.73
N LEU A 58 1.16 -2.95 12.95
CA LEU A 58 2.37 -3.65 13.40
C LEU A 58 3.57 -2.72 13.55
N ARG A 59 3.68 -1.71 12.68
CA ARG A 59 4.79 -0.74 12.65
C ARG A 59 4.24 0.70 12.57
N PRO A 60 3.66 1.24 13.65
CA PRO A 60 2.93 2.52 13.65
C PRO A 60 3.82 3.77 13.52
N LYS A 61 5.13 3.61 13.39
CA LYS A 61 6.12 4.68 13.23
C LYS A 61 6.88 4.60 11.90
N ASP A 62 6.50 3.67 11.03
CA ASP A 62 7.16 3.49 9.74
C ASP A 62 6.49 4.41 8.69
N PRO A 63 7.17 5.47 8.23
CA PRO A 63 6.59 6.41 7.26
C PRO A 63 6.25 5.74 5.92
N ILE A 64 6.99 4.72 5.51
CA ILE A 64 6.78 4.04 4.22
C ILE A 64 5.44 3.30 4.22
N LEU A 65 5.05 2.69 5.34
CA LEU A 65 3.78 1.97 5.44
C LEU A 65 2.58 2.91 5.37
N TYR A 66 2.68 4.10 5.96
CA TYR A 66 1.62 5.11 5.84
C TYR A 66 1.55 5.72 4.43
N TYR A 67 2.68 5.83 3.72
CA TYR A 67 2.70 6.20 2.31
C TYR A 67 1.95 5.15 1.46
N ASN A 68 2.28 3.87 1.63
CA ASN A 68 1.60 2.78 0.92
C ASN A 68 0.09 2.74 1.25
N LEU A 69 -0.27 2.96 2.52
CA LEU A 69 -1.67 3.07 2.95
C LEU A 69 -2.39 4.22 2.24
N ALA A 70 -1.73 5.36 2.03
CA ALA A 70 -2.27 6.47 1.26
C ALA A 70 -2.50 6.08 -0.21
N CYS A 71 -1.56 5.37 -0.84
CA CYS A 71 -1.71 4.84 -2.21
C CYS A 71 -2.90 3.89 -2.31
N SER A 72 -3.03 2.94 -1.38
CA SER A 72 -4.17 2.01 -1.31
C SER A 72 -5.51 2.74 -1.15
N HIS A 73 -5.61 3.76 -0.29
CA HIS A 73 -6.82 4.58 -0.20
C HIS A 73 -7.09 5.38 -1.47
N ALA A 74 -6.07 5.94 -2.11
CA ALA A 74 -6.20 6.72 -3.34
C ALA A 74 -6.71 5.88 -4.51
N LEU A 75 -6.19 4.66 -4.69
CA LEU A 75 -6.65 3.69 -5.70
C LEU A 75 -8.13 3.32 -5.53
N LEU A 76 -8.62 3.30 -4.29
CA LEU A 76 -10.03 3.09 -3.94
C LEU A 76 -10.85 4.38 -3.92
N LYS A 77 -10.27 5.52 -4.33
CA LYS A 77 -10.89 6.86 -4.32
C LYS A 77 -11.40 7.30 -2.95
N ASN A 78 -10.83 6.76 -1.87
CA ASN A 78 -11.07 7.20 -0.50
C ASN A 78 -10.21 8.44 -0.22
N ILE A 79 -10.54 9.55 -0.88
CA ILE A 79 -9.66 10.73 -1.00
C ILE A 79 -9.24 11.29 0.37
N ASP A 80 -10.20 11.43 1.29
CA ASP A 80 -9.90 12.00 2.62
C ASP A 80 -8.97 11.09 3.43
N ALA A 81 -9.26 9.79 3.47
CA ALA A 81 -8.42 8.81 4.17
C ALA A 81 -7.02 8.70 3.55
N ALA A 82 -6.90 8.87 2.24
CA ALA A 82 -5.61 8.91 1.55
C ALA A 82 -4.78 10.11 2.00
N PHE A 83 -5.39 11.30 2.13
CA PHE A 83 -4.71 12.48 2.66
C PHE A 83 -4.30 12.30 4.12
N ASP A 84 -5.17 11.75 4.97
CA ASP A 84 -4.85 11.49 6.38
C ASP A 84 -3.62 10.58 6.52
N ALA A 85 -3.57 9.51 5.72
CA ALA A 85 -2.43 8.59 5.71
C ALA A 85 -1.16 9.25 5.17
N LEU A 86 -1.26 10.04 4.09
CA LEU A 86 -0.11 10.70 3.48
C LEU A 86 0.47 11.80 4.38
N GLU A 87 -0.39 12.59 5.04
CA GLU A 87 0.03 13.56 6.05
C GLU A 87 0.76 12.88 7.21
N LYS A 88 0.25 11.73 7.67
CA LYS A 88 0.92 10.94 8.70
C LYS A 88 2.28 10.39 8.24
N ALA A 89 2.39 9.93 7.00
CA ALA A 89 3.66 9.48 6.43
C ALA A 89 4.70 10.60 6.46
N ILE A 90 4.33 11.81 6.04
CA ILE A 90 5.20 12.99 6.02
C ILE A 90 5.59 13.40 7.45
N LEU A 91 4.65 13.41 8.40
CA LEU A 91 4.93 13.68 9.82
C LEU A 91 5.92 12.67 10.43
N LEU A 92 5.92 11.42 9.95
CA LEU A 92 6.85 10.37 10.37
C LEU A 92 8.17 10.39 9.59
N GLY A 93 8.36 11.33 8.66
CA GLY A 93 9.62 11.54 7.95
C GLY A 93 9.66 11.03 6.51
N TYR A 94 8.52 10.70 5.89
CA TYR A 94 8.48 10.42 4.45
C TYR A 94 8.91 11.66 3.66
N ASN A 95 9.95 11.54 2.83
CA ASN A 95 10.57 12.67 2.12
C ASN A 95 10.90 12.39 0.65
N ASP A 96 10.49 11.25 0.09
CA ASP A 96 10.71 10.95 -1.33
C ASP A 96 9.69 11.67 -2.22
N ILE A 97 9.94 12.97 -2.41
CA ILE A 97 9.11 13.86 -3.22
C ILE A 97 9.12 13.42 -4.69
N HIS A 98 10.28 12.97 -5.19
CA HIS A 98 10.42 12.54 -6.58
C HIS A 98 9.53 11.33 -6.89
N HIS A 99 9.44 10.38 -5.96
CA HIS A 99 8.51 9.26 -6.08
C HIS A 99 7.06 9.73 -5.96
N LEU A 100 6.74 10.51 -4.92
CA LEU A 100 5.39 11.01 -4.64
C LEU A 100 4.77 11.79 -5.82
N GLU A 101 5.56 12.61 -6.52
CA GLU A 101 5.11 13.39 -7.68
C GLU A 101 4.85 12.55 -8.94
N ARG A 102 5.40 11.33 -9.01
CA ARG A 102 5.33 10.45 -10.20
C ARG A 102 4.47 9.21 -9.99
N ASP A 103 4.19 8.87 -8.74
CA ASP A 103 3.41 7.68 -8.40
C ASP A 103 1.99 7.76 -9.00
N LYS A 104 1.61 6.78 -9.80
CA LYS A 104 0.31 6.79 -10.47
C LYS A 104 -0.84 6.50 -9.52
N ASP A 105 -0.57 5.88 -8.37
CA ASP A 105 -1.60 5.54 -7.38
C ASP A 105 -2.21 6.80 -6.77
N LEU A 106 -1.42 7.88 -6.69
CA LEU A 106 -1.84 9.17 -6.16
C LEU A 106 -2.51 10.09 -7.19
N THR A 107 -2.81 9.60 -8.41
CA THR A 107 -3.35 10.43 -9.49
C THR A 107 -4.60 11.21 -9.05
N TYR A 108 -5.53 10.55 -8.35
CA TYR A 108 -6.75 11.21 -7.86
C TYR A 108 -6.50 12.26 -6.78
N LEU A 109 -5.39 12.20 -6.05
CA LEU A 109 -5.03 13.23 -5.07
C LEU A 109 -4.48 14.48 -5.76
N ARG A 110 -3.79 14.34 -6.89
CA ARG A 110 -3.15 15.47 -7.61
C ARG A 110 -4.15 16.51 -8.11
N GLU A 111 -5.40 16.10 -8.32
CA GLU A 111 -6.50 16.97 -8.74
C GLU A 111 -7.05 17.81 -7.57
N ASP A 112 -6.78 17.42 -6.32
CA ASP A 112 -7.25 18.10 -5.11
C ASP A 112 -6.25 19.20 -4.67
N VAL A 113 -6.78 20.36 -4.29
CA VAL A 113 -6.00 21.52 -3.83
C VAL A 113 -5.11 21.21 -2.61
N ARG A 114 -5.49 20.23 -1.79
CA ARG A 114 -4.71 19.76 -0.63
C ARG A 114 -3.37 19.17 -1.04
N TYR A 115 -3.30 18.47 -2.17
CA TYR A 115 -2.05 17.84 -2.61
C TYR A 115 -0.96 18.85 -2.90
N ARG A 116 -1.30 19.95 -3.58
CA ARG A 116 -0.34 21.03 -3.83
C ARG A 116 0.21 21.61 -2.51
N LYS A 117 -0.67 21.89 -1.55
CA LYS A 117 -0.27 22.39 -0.21
C LYS A 117 0.63 21.40 0.51
N LEU A 118 0.35 20.11 0.37
CA LEU A 118 1.14 19.05 0.99
C LEU A 118 2.55 18.99 0.40
N VAL A 119 2.68 18.98 -0.93
CA VAL A 119 3.99 18.96 -1.61
C VAL A 119 4.81 20.21 -1.28
N GLU A 120 4.18 21.39 -1.22
CA GLU A 120 4.84 22.63 -0.80
C GLU A 120 5.41 22.52 0.62
N LYS A 121 4.71 21.89 1.57
CA LYS A 121 5.21 21.65 2.94
C LYS A 121 6.46 20.77 2.96
N ILE A 122 6.50 19.70 2.15
CA ILE A 122 7.67 18.79 2.12
C ILE A 122 8.89 19.51 1.52
N LYS A 123 8.71 20.34 0.48
CA LYS A 123 9.81 21.08 -0.17
C LYS A 123 10.43 22.20 0.68
N GLN A 124 9.73 22.64 1.73
CA GLN A 124 10.16 23.73 2.62
C GLN A 124 10.97 23.25 3.83
N HIS A 125 11.06 21.94 4.05
CA HIS A 125 11.84 21.29 5.10
C HIS A 125 13.06 20.58 4.49
#